data_AF-A0A845CXR3-F1
#
_entry.id   AF-A0A845CXR3-F1
#
_cell.length_a   1.000
_cell.length_b   1.000
_cell.length_c   1.000
_cell.angle_alpha   90.00
_cell.angle_beta   90.00
_cell.angle_gamma   90.00
#
_symmetry.space_group_name_H-M   'P 1'
#
loop_
_entity.id
_entity.type
_entity.pdbx_description
1 polymer ?
#
loop_
_entity_poly.entity_id
_entity_poly.type
_entity_poly.pdbx_seq_one_letter_code
_entity_poly.pdbx_strand_id
1 'polypeptide(L)' 'MELSWTAVTGAVRYVLWEWGSANEWRQIGGDSLTGTSYTHTDVVAGTTYWYALRALNAFGHGGAFA' A
#
# COMPACT_ATOMS: atom_id res chain seq x y z
N MET A 1 -0.45 -7.72 -10.27
CA MET A 1 -1.74 -7.02 -10.07
C MET A 1 -1.44 -5.55 -9.88
N GLU A 2 -2.09 -4.65 -10.63
CA GLU A 2 -1.89 -3.20 -10.44
C GLU A 2 -2.89 -2.67 -9.42
N LEU A 3 -2.38 -1.88 -8.47
CA LEU A 3 -3.18 -1.17 -7.48
C LEU A 3 -3.04 0.32 -7.75
N SER A 4 -4.16 1.04 -7.76
CA SER A 4 -4.20 2.49 -7.98
C SER A 4 -5.16 3.15 -7.01
N TRP A 5 -4.78 4.32 -6.50
CA TRP A 5 -5.59 5.08 -5.55
C TRP A 5 -5.59 6.58 -5.89
N THR A 6 -6.49 7.32 -5.24
CA THR A 6 -6.53 8.78 -5.37
C THR A 6 -5.42 9.41 -4.53
N ALA A 7 -4.74 10.43 -5.07
CA ALA A 7 -3.75 11.18 -4.33
C ALA A 7 -4.36 11.82 -3.07
N VAL A 8 -3.69 11.67 -1.92
CA VAL A 8 -4.10 12.30 -0.66
C VAL A 8 -3.37 13.62 -0.51
N THR A 9 -4.11 14.71 -0.31
CA THR A 9 -3.53 16.05 -0.12
C THR A 9 -2.56 16.07 1.07
N GLY A 10 -1.34 16.57 0.83
CA GLY A 10 -0.29 16.64 1.85
C GLY A 10 0.51 15.35 2.06
N ALA A 11 0.16 14.27 1.36
CA ALA A 11 0.95 13.05 1.34
C ALA A 11 2.19 13.22 0.45
N VAL A 12 3.35 12.80 0.95
CA VAL A 12 4.60 12.72 0.17
C VAL A 12 5.02 11.29 -0.11
N ARG A 13 4.51 10.33 0.67
CA ARG A 13 4.68 8.90 0.41
C ARG A 13 3.47 8.12 0.91
N TYR A 14 3.41 6.86 0.49
CA TYR A 14 2.40 5.90 0.92
C TYR A 14 3.07 4.66 1.51
N VAL A 15 2.39 4.02 2.45
CA VAL A 15 2.73 2.69 2.95
C VAL A 15 1.59 1.76 2.57
N LEU A 16 1.93 0.66 1.93
CA LEU A 16 0.97 -0.32 1.44
C LEU A 16 1.24 -1.65 2.14
N TRP A 17 0.18 -2.23 2.68
CA TRP A 17 0.18 -3.54 3.30
C TRP A 17 -0.73 -4.48 2.54
N GLU A 18 -0.37 -5.75 2.51
CA GLU A 18 -1.22 -6.83 2.03
C GLU A 18 -1.61 -7.77 3.16
N TRP A 19 -2.74 -8.43 2.98
CA TRP A 19 -3.09 -9.68 3.65
C TRP A 19 -3.44 -10.70 2.57
N GLY A 20 -2.67 -11.77 2.47
CA GLY A 20 -2.82 -12.78 1.43
C GLY A 20 -2.45 -14.17 1.92
N SER A 21 -1.57 -14.84 1.17
CA SER A 21 -1.17 -16.24 1.42
C SER A 21 -0.49 -16.48 2.76
N ALA A 22 0.15 -15.45 3.33
CA ALA A 22 0.86 -15.55 4.61
C ALA A 22 -0.07 -15.55 5.84
N ASN A 23 -1.37 -15.26 5.67
CA ASN A 23 -2.33 -15.07 6.77
C ASN A 23 -1.84 -14.05 7.83
N GLU A 24 -1.08 -13.05 7.40
CA GLU A 24 -0.62 -11.94 8.21
C GLU A 24 -0.54 -10.68 7.35
N TRP A 25 -0.59 -9.51 8.01
CA TRP A 25 -0.35 -8.23 7.35
C TRP A 25 1.13 -8.07 7.06
N ARG A 26 1.50 -7.84 5.80
CA ARG A 26 2.89 -7.58 5.40
C ARG A 26 2.98 -6.31 4.57
N GLN A 27 3.98 -5.50 4.86
CA GLN A 27 4.25 -4.30 4.09
C GLN A 27 4.85 -4.69 2.74
N ILE A 28 4.23 -4.24 1.65
CA ILE A 28 4.66 -4.48 0.27
C ILE A 28 5.13 -3.19 -0.42
N GLY A 29 4.73 -2.03 0.09
CA GLY A 29 5.16 -0.72 -0.42
C GLY A 29 5.44 0.27 0.70
N GLY A 30 6.34 1.22 0.46
CA GLY A 30 6.73 2.17 1.50
C GLY A 30 7.78 3.19 1.09
N ASP A 31 9.06 2.82 1.19
CA ASP A 31 10.18 3.78 1.30
C ASP A 31 10.36 4.70 0.09
N SER A 32 10.02 4.21 -1.09
CA SER A 32 10.08 4.95 -2.35
C SER A 32 8.71 5.16 -2.99
N LEU A 33 7.62 4.81 -2.29
CA LEU A 33 6.28 4.85 -2.87
C LEU A 33 5.68 6.27 -2.80
N THR A 34 6.07 7.11 -3.75
CA THR A 34 5.59 8.50 -3.89
C THR A 34 4.46 8.65 -4.91
N GLY A 35 4.33 7.68 -5.83
CA GLY A 35 3.25 7.62 -6.79
C GLY A 35 1.93 7.14 -6.19
N THR A 36 0.89 7.16 -7.01
CA THR A 36 -0.46 6.69 -6.67
C THR A 36 -0.80 5.32 -7.26
N SER A 37 0.24 4.55 -7.62
CA SER A 37 0.08 3.18 -8.06
C SER A 37 1.22 2.29 -7.57
N TYR A 38 0.95 1.00 -7.52
CA TYR A 38 1.90 -0.03 -7.13
C TYR A 38 1.58 -1.35 -7.85
N THR A 39 2.59 -1.92 -8.50
CA THR A 39 2.50 -3.23 -9.11
C THR A 39 2.87 -4.32 -8.11
N HIS A 40 1.87 -5.09 -7.65
CA HIS A 40 2.10 -6.26 -6.82
C HIS A 40 2.48 -7.46 -7.72
N THR A 41 3.76 -7.86 -7.67
CA THR A 41 4.34 -8.90 -8.54
C THR A 41 4.12 -10.33 -8.03
N ASP A 42 4.00 -10.50 -6.72
CA ASP A 42 4.05 -11.82 -6.06
C ASP A 42 2.66 -12.43 -5.85
N VAL A 43 1.72 -12.08 -6.75
CA VAL A 43 0.35 -12.57 -6.71
C VAL A 43 0.25 -14.02 -7.15
N VAL A 44 -0.34 -14.85 -6.31
CA VAL A 44 -0.63 -16.26 -6.59
C VAL A 44 -2.04 -16.40 -7.14
N ALA A 45 -2.19 -17.10 -8.26
CA ALA A 45 -3.49 -17.37 -8.87
C ALA A 45 -4.40 -18.15 -7.90
N GLY A 46 -5.65 -17.68 -7.75
CA GLY A 46 -6.63 -18.27 -6.84
C GLY A 46 -6.55 -17.77 -5.38
N THR A 47 -5.59 -16.93 -5.05
CA THR A 47 -5.47 -16.32 -3.71
C THR A 47 -6.23 -14.99 -3.65
N THR A 48 -7.07 -14.81 -2.65
CA THR A 48 -7.67 -13.52 -2.32
C THR A 48 -6.67 -12.68 -1.55
N TYR A 49 -6.45 -11.46 -2.01
CA TYR A 49 -5.61 -10.47 -1.34
C TYR A 49 -6.46 -9.30 -0.86
N TRP A 50 -6.16 -8.83 0.34
CA TRP A 50 -6.65 -7.56 0.88
C TRP A 50 -5.50 -6.59 0.97
N TYR A 51 -5.80 -5.31 0.79
CA TYR A 51 -4.80 -4.25 0.82
C TYR A 51 -5.22 -3.16 1.78
N ALA A 52 -4.26 -2.62 2.51
CA ALA A 52 -4.46 -1.48 3.40
C ALA A 52 -3.43 -0.40 3.05
N LEU A 53 -3.89 0.82 2.85
CA LEU A 53 -3.05 1.93 2.39
C LEU A 53 -3.01 3.03 3.44
N ARG A 54 -1.83 3.58 3.71
CA ARG A 54 -1.66 4.77 4.56
C ARG A 54 -0.84 5.84 3.86
N ALA A 55 -1.40 7.03 3.74
CA ALA A 55 -0.69 8.22 3.30
C ALA A 55 0.16 8.80 4.43
N LEU A 56 1.40 9.20 4.14
CA LEU A 56 2.32 9.84 5.07
C LEU A 56 2.75 11.22 4.53
N ASN A 57 2.77 12.22 5.41
CA ASN A 57 3.33 13.54 5.10
C ASN A 57 4.87 13.57 5.24
N ALA A 58 5.48 14.72 4.98
CA ALA A 58 6.94 14.90 5.05
C ALA A 58 7.56 14.62 6.42
N PHE A 59 6.77 14.66 7.49
CA PHE A 59 7.20 14.35 8.86
C PHE A 59 6.97 12.89 9.23
N GLY A 60 6.50 12.05 8.30
CA GLY A 60 6.17 10.65 8.54
C GLY A 60 4.85 10.43 9.29
N HIS A 61 4.04 11.48 9.50
CA HIS A 61 2.72 11.34 10.09
C HIS A 61 1.71 10.90 9.04
N GLY A 62 0.92 9.87 9.36
CA GLY A 62 -0.16 9.38 8.52
C GLY A 62 -1.46 9.25 9.28
N GLY A 63 -2.57 9.31 8.53
CA GLY A 63 -3.89 8.96 9.05
C GLY A 63 -4.04 7.46 9.30
N ALA A 64 -5.26 7.04 9.65
CA ALA A 64 -5.60 5.62 9.70
C ALA A 64 -5.40 4.95 8.32
N PHE A 65 -5.19 3.65 8.31
CA PHE A 65 -5.24 2.88 7.07
C PHE A 65 -6.63 2.97 6.45
N ALA A 66 -6.68 3.16 5.14
CA ALA A 66 -7.88 3.07 4.31
C ALA A 66 -8.00 1.68 3.70
#